data_AF-A0A1M7DCM0-F1
#
_entry.id   AF-A0A1M7DCM0-F1
#
_cell.length_a   1.000
_cell.length_b   1.000
_cell.length_c   1.000
_cell.angle_alpha   90.00
_cell.angle_beta   90.00
_cell.angle_gamma   90.00
#
_symmetry.space_group_name_H-M   'P 1'
#
loop_
_entity.id
_entity.type
_entity.pdbx_description
1 polymer ?
#
loop_
_entity_poly.entity_id
_entity_poly.type
_entity_poly.pdbx_seq_one_letter_code
_entity_poly.pdbx_strand_id
1 'polypeptide(L)'
;MLTKLKKIAHDLTISLEDLTITADRNYQLSIHAEIDRLRGSVRYKIPKSLIPFGGKIYSQNDEDGIIREIFTRIGTTNRIFVEFGIGNGLENNTLALLFDDWQGLWIDASSGSIANIRTHFAEIIQQGKLAVIESFITKANINDLISANVKHSEIDLLSIDIDGNDYHVLNAISCIKPRVIVIEYNAKFAPPVLYCMDYAETHIWKGDDCFGVSLKFLEINLDRMGYCLVGCNLSGANAFFVRKELVVDKFLEPFTAENHFEPARYYLSGYASGHRPTYQTLAKSLTMRPT
;
A
#
# COMPACT_ATOMS: atom_id res chain seq x y z
N MET A 1 -34.36 12.64 -40.81
CA MET A 1 -34.17 11.33 -40.14
C MET A 1 -32.85 11.26 -39.37
N LEU A 2 -31.71 11.54 -40.02
CA LEU A 2 -30.37 11.50 -39.40
C LEU A 2 -30.20 12.41 -38.16
N THR A 3 -30.74 13.63 -38.18
CA THR A 3 -30.66 14.58 -37.04
C THR A 3 -31.41 14.09 -35.80
N LYS A 4 -32.54 13.39 -36.00
CA LYS A 4 -33.36 12.83 -34.92
C LYS A 4 -32.65 11.62 -34.28
N LEU A 5 -32.00 10.79 -35.10
CA LEU A 5 -31.15 9.68 -34.64
C LEU A 5 -29.93 10.17 -33.84
N LYS A 6 -29.25 11.23 -34.30
CA LYS A 6 -28.12 11.83 -33.56
C LYS A 6 -28.53 12.37 -32.18
N LYS A 7 -29.69 13.04 -32.11
CA LYS A 7 -30.23 13.53 -30.83
C LYS A 7 -30.53 12.38 -29.88
N ILE A 8 -31.21 11.32 -30.36
CA ILE A 8 -31.51 10.13 -29.54
C ILE A 8 -30.22 9.47 -29.03
N ALA A 9 -29.21 9.28 -29.88
CA ALA A 9 -27.93 8.70 -29.44
C ALA A 9 -27.22 9.56 -28.38
N HIS A 10 -27.26 10.88 -28.51
CA HIS A 10 -26.70 11.81 -27.52
C HIS A 10 -27.47 11.74 -26.19
N ASP A 11 -28.79 11.77 -26.22
CA ASP A 11 -29.65 11.68 -25.04
C ASP A 11 -29.46 10.33 -24.30
N LEU A 12 -29.30 9.22 -25.05
CA LEU A 12 -28.94 7.91 -24.50
C LEU A 12 -27.56 7.89 -23.86
N THR A 13 -26.57 8.56 -24.46
CA THR A 13 -25.20 8.64 -23.92
C THR A 13 -25.21 9.37 -22.58
N ILE A 14 -25.88 10.53 -22.50
CA ILE A 14 -26.03 11.28 -21.24
C ILE A 14 -26.73 10.42 -20.18
N SER A 15 -27.82 9.73 -20.56
CA SER A 15 -28.53 8.88 -19.62
C SER A 15 -27.69 7.70 -19.10
N LEU A 16 -26.80 7.13 -19.94
CA LEU A 16 -25.87 6.08 -19.52
C LEU A 16 -24.78 6.63 -18.58
N GLU A 17 -24.27 7.83 -18.85
CA GLU A 17 -23.33 8.52 -17.96
C GLU A 17 -23.97 8.79 -16.58
N ASP A 18 -25.18 9.33 -16.55
CA ASP A 18 -25.93 9.60 -15.31
C ASP A 18 -26.19 8.33 -14.49
N LEU A 19 -26.57 7.23 -15.17
CA LEU A 19 -26.76 5.93 -14.54
C LEU A 19 -25.45 5.38 -13.96
N THR A 20 -24.34 5.54 -14.68
CA THR A 20 -23.00 5.11 -14.23
C THR A 20 -22.57 5.91 -13.00
N ILE A 21 -22.75 7.23 -13.01
CA ILE A 21 -22.45 8.10 -11.87
C ILE A 21 -23.28 7.73 -10.64
N THR A 22 -24.58 7.47 -10.83
CA THR A 22 -25.47 7.07 -9.74
C THR A 22 -25.07 5.71 -9.17
N ALA A 23 -24.75 4.74 -10.03
CA ALA A 23 -24.29 3.43 -9.61
C ALA A 23 -22.98 3.51 -8.81
N ASP A 24 -22.00 4.29 -9.28
CA ASP A 24 -20.74 4.52 -8.58
C ASP A 24 -20.97 5.16 -7.20
N ARG A 25 -21.79 6.22 -7.11
CA ARG A 25 -22.13 6.84 -5.82
C ARG A 25 -22.77 5.87 -4.84
N ASN A 26 -23.73 5.07 -5.29
CA ASN A 26 -24.38 4.07 -4.45
C ASN A 26 -23.40 2.97 -4.00
N TYR A 27 -22.49 2.57 -4.88
CA TYR A 27 -21.42 1.63 -4.56
C TYR A 27 -20.48 2.20 -3.49
N GLN A 28 -20.00 3.43 -3.65
CA GLN A 28 -19.15 4.09 -2.66
C GLN A 28 -19.85 4.24 -1.30
N LEU A 29 -21.12 4.67 -1.29
CA LEU A 29 -21.91 4.74 -0.05
C LEU A 29 -22.01 3.39 0.65
N SER A 30 -22.19 2.31 -0.12
CA SER A 30 -22.29 0.95 0.42
C SER A 30 -20.95 0.48 1.00
N ILE A 31 -19.82 0.79 0.35
CA ILE A 31 -18.49 0.49 0.90
C ILE A 31 -18.25 1.25 2.20
N HIS A 32 -18.52 2.55 2.24
CA HIS A 32 -18.33 3.35 3.46
C HIS A 32 -19.20 2.86 4.62
N ALA A 33 -20.48 2.56 4.37
CA ALA A 33 -21.36 1.99 5.38
C ALA A 33 -20.87 0.65 5.91
N GLU A 34 -20.31 -0.20 5.03
CA GLU A 34 -19.72 -1.49 5.42
C GLU A 34 -18.42 -1.32 6.23
N ILE A 35 -17.55 -0.38 5.85
CA ILE A 35 -16.36 -0.02 6.64
C ILE A 35 -16.77 0.43 8.05
N ASP A 36 -17.74 1.33 8.15
CA ASP A 36 -18.24 1.83 9.45
C ASP A 36 -18.85 0.69 10.29
N ARG A 37 -19.64 -0.18 9.65
CA ARG A 37 -20.22 -1.35 10.32
C ARG A 37 -19.15 -2.30 10.83
N LEU A 38 -18.14 -2.62 10.01
CA LEU A 38 -17.02 -3.48 10.39
C LEU A 38 -16.26 -2.88 11.57
N ARG A 39 -15.84 -1.62 11.47
CA ARG A 39 -15.13 -0.88 12.53
C ARG A 39 -15.95 -0.72 13.82
N GLY A 40 -17.28 -0.78 13.73
CA GLY A 40 -18.18 -0.82 14.87
C GLY A 40 -18.08 -2.08 15.74
N SER A 41 -17.47 -3.16 15.22
CA SER A 41 -17.26 -4.42 15.93
C SER A 41 -16.42 -4.26 17.20
N VAL A 42 -16.76 -5.02 18.24
CA VAL A 42 -16.03 -5.03 19.53
C VAL A 42 -14.54 -5.37 19.33
N ARG A 43 -14.21 -6.23 18.36
CA ARG A 43 -12.83 -6.63 18.03
C ARG A 43 -11.92 -5.43 17.77
N TYR A 44 -12.43 -4.40 17.09
CA TYR A 44 -11.61 -3.24 16.71
C TYR A 44 -11.60 -2.13 17.74
N LYS A 45 -12.48 -2.22 18.74
CA LYS A 45 -12.52 -1.30 19.89
C LYS A 45 -11.55 -1.71 21.00
N ILE A 46 -10.89 -2.86 20.86
CA ILE A 46 -9.86 -3.28 21.80
C ILE A 46 -8.73 -2.24 21.79
N PRO A 47 -8.28 -1.75 22.97
CA PRO A 47 -7.20 -0.77 23.04
C PRO A 47 -5.98 -1.21 22.23
N LYS A 48 -5.31 -0.23 21.61
CA LYS A 48 -4.11 -0.42 20.77
C LYS A 48 -4.35 -1.15 19.43
N SER A 49 -5.60 -1.45 19.06
CA SER A 49 -5.94 -1.80 17.68
C SER A 49 -5.56 -0.67 16.72
N LEU A 50 -5.13 -1.02 15.51
CA LEU A 50 -4.82 -0.07 14.43
C LEU A 50 -6.02 0.20 13.51
N ILE A 51 -6.95 -0.75 13.41
CA ILE A 51 -8.12 -0.67 12.50
C ILE A 51 -8.94 0.62 12.66
N PRO A 52 -9.18 1.17 13.87
CA PRO A 52 -9.90 2.43 14.02
C PRO A 52 -9.22 3.63 13.35
N PHE A 53 -7.92 3.57 13.13
CA PHE A 53 -7.12 4.66 12.56
C PHE A 53 -6.95 4.55 11.04
N GLY A 54 -7.44 3.47 10.43
CA GLY A 54 -7.35 3.30 9.00
C GLY A 54 -8.06 4.42 8.24
N GLY A 55 -7.41 4.89 7.19
CA GLY A 55 -7.93 5.95 6.33
C GLY A 55 -7.17 5.98 5.01
N LYS A 56 -7.83 6.47 3.97
CA LYS A 56 -7.26 6.62 2.62
C LYS A 56 -7.03 8.10 2.36
N ILE A 57 -5.88 8.42 1.78
CA ILE A 57 -5.64 9.63 1.01
C ILE A 57 -5.20 9.22 -0.40
N TYR A 58 -4.16 8.38 -0.47
CA TYR A 58 -3.53 7.87 -1.69
C TYR A 58 -3.17 6.38 -1.61
N SER A 59 -3.20 5.70 -0.48
CA SER A 59 -3.06 4.24 -0.43
C SER A 59 -4.24 3.55 -1.16
N GLN A 60 -4.12 2.29 -1.56
CA GLN A 60 -5.21 1.58 -2.25
C GLN A 60 -6.44 1.38 -1.35
N ASN A 61 -6.23 1.10 -0.07
CA ASN A 61 -7.24 0.92 0.96
C ASN A 61 -7.01 1.91 2.10
N ASP A 62 -7.08 1.47 3.36
CA ASP A 62 -6.98 2.28 4.57
C ASP A 62 -5.55 2.35 5.17
N GLU A 63 -4.51 2.01 4.39
CA GLU A 63 -3.13 1.95 4.85
C GLU A 63 -2.55 3.31 5.28
N ASP A 64 -2.87 4.42 4.60
CA ASP A 64 -2.30 5.74 4.96
C ASP A 64 -2.55 6.10 6.42
N GLY A 65 -3.78 5.86 6.91
CA GLY A 65 -4.15 6.10 8.30
C GLY A 65 -3.44 5.15 9.27
N ILE A 66 -3.33 3.87 8.91
CA ILE A 66 -2.62 2.87 9.73
C ILE A 66 -1.12 3.21 9.83
N ILE A 67 -0.49 3.56 8.72
CA ILE A 67 0.93 3.93 8.67
C ILE A 67 1.19 5.17 9.53
N ARG A 68 0.36 6.22 9.40
CA ARG A 68 0.47 7.42 10.24
C ARG A 68 0.28 7.11 11.72
N GLU A 69 -0.66 6.23 12.07
CA GLU A 69 -0.85 5.83 13.46
C GLU A 69 0.34 5.03 14.01
N ILE A 70 0.92 4.11 13.22
CA ILE A 70 2.13 3.40 13.61
C ILE A 70 3.24 4.40 13.94
N PHE A 71 3.51 5.36 13.05
CA PHE A 71 4.55 6.38 13.28
C PHE A 71 4.18 7.41 14.35
N THR A 72 2.89 7.60 14.66
CA THR A 72 2.45 8.36 15.84
C THR A 72 2.88 7.66 17.13
N ARG A 73 2.79 6.33 17.18
CA ARG A 73 3.16 5.53 18.36
C ARG A 73 4.66 5.33 18.52
N ILE A 74 5.40 5.15 17.41
CA ILE A 74 6.84 4.83 17.46
C ILE A 74 7.75 6.03 17.15
N GLY A 75 7.20 7.16 16.69
CA GLY A 75 7.97 8.29 16.16
C GLY A 75 8.64 7.99 14.83
N THR A 76 9.24 8.99 14.18
CA THR A 76 10.08 8.84 12.97
C THR A 76 11.56 9.05 13.32
N THR A 77 12.48 8.52 12.50
CA THR A 77 13.92 8.81 12.65
C THR A 77 14.45 9.65 11.50
N ASN A 78 14.21 9.21 10.26
CA ASN A 78 14.78 9.84 9.07
C ASN A 78 13.77 10.12 7.96
N ARG A 79 12.53 9.66 8.12
CA ARG A 79 11.43 9.79 7.15
C ARG A 79 11.82 9.29 5.76
N ILE A 80 12.60 8.20 5.74
CA ILE A 80 12.99 7.52 4.51
C ILE A 80 12.08 6.32 4.30
N PHE A 81 11.47 6.24 3.12
CA PHE A 81 10.74 5.06 2.68
C PHE A 81 11.38 4.40 1.45
N VAL A 82 11.09 3.12 1.28
CA VAL A 82 11.30 2.36 0.04
C VAL A 82 10.00 1.63 -0.28
N GLU A 83 9.53 1.72 -1.53
CA GLU A 83 8.34 1.00 -1.99
C GLU A 83 8.56 0.33 -3.35
N PHE A 84 8.04 -0.90 -3.47
CA PHE A 84 8.10 -1.74 -4.66
C PHE A 84 6.70 -1.99 -5.23
N GLY A 85 6.60 -2.12 -6.55
CA GLY A 85 5.33 -2.40 -7.24
C GLY A 85 4.34 -1.25 -7.12
N ILE A 86 4.86 -0.05 -7.36
CA ILE A 86 4.11 1.21 -7.22
C ILE A 86 3.06 1.44 -8.33
N GLY A 87 3.02 0.60 -9.36
CA GLY A 87 2.09 0.75 -10.48
C GLY A 87 2.23 2.11 -11.14
N ASN A 88 1.14 2.89 -11.21
CA ASN A 88 1.15 4.24 -11.80
C ASN A 88 1.53 5.36 -10.81
N GLY A 89 1.86 5.04 -9.56
CA GLY A 89 2.30 6.04 -8.59
C GLY A 89 1.16 6.89 -8.00
N LEU A 90 -0.11 6.54 -8.20
CA LEU A 90 -1.27 7.27 -7.67
C LEU A 90 -2.05 6.52 -6.58
N GLU A 91 -1.74 5.24 -6.39
CA GLU A 91 -2.33 4.38 -5.36
C GLU A 91 -1.25 3.61 -4.57
N ASN A 92 -0.51 4.30 -3.69
CA ASN A 92 0.65 3.73 -3.00
C ASN A 92 0.65 4.06 -1.51
N ASN A 93 1.26 3.19 -0.71
CA ASN A 93 1.35 3.35 0.75
C ASN A 93 2.26 4.52 1.17
N THR A 94 3.08 5.04 0.24
CA THR A 94 4.04 6.11 0.53
C THR A 94 3.73 7.45 -0.16
N LEU A 95 2.77 7.51 -1.09
CA LEU A 95 2.46 8.75 -1.81
C LEU A 95 1.98 9.85 -0.85
N ALA A 96 1.14 9.52 0.13
CA ALA A 96 0.68 10.48 1.14
C ALA A 96 1.82 11.00 2.04
N LEU A 97 2.89 10.23 2.22
CA LEU A 97 4.03 10.59 3.06
C LEU A 97 4.89 11.69 2.44
N LEU A 98 4.89 11.84 1.12
CA LEU A 98 5.56 12.95 0.44
C LEU A 98 4.97 14.31 0.84
N PHE A 99 3.70 14.36 1.27
CA PHE A 99 3.11 15.56 1.87
C PHE A 99 3.59 15.82 3.30
N ASP A 100 4.22 14.87 3.97
CA ASP A 100 4.70 14.97 5.35
C ASP A 100 6.25 15.11 5.39
N ASP A 101 6.83 15.59 4.27
CA ASP A 101 8.26 15.79 4.04
C ASP A 101 9.11 14.53 4.23
N TRP A 102 8.54 13.39 3.87
CA TRP A 102 9.31 12.17 3.65
C TRP A 102 10.03 12.22 2.32
N GLN A 103 11.08 11.41 2.23
CA GLN A 103 11.78 11.13 0.99
C GLN A 103 11.88 9.62 0.79
N GLY A 104 12.05 9.18 -0.45
CA GLY A 104 12.16 7.75 -0.66
C GLY A 104 12.45 7.29 -2.06
N LEU A 105 12.36 5.97 -2.23
CA LEU A 105 12.64 5.25 -3.45
C LEU A 105 11.41 4.47 -3.90
N TRP A 106 11.00 4.68 -5.15
CA TRP A 106 10.01 3.88 -5.86
C TRP A 106 10.65 3.02 -6.94
N ILE A 107 10.20 1.77 -7.03
CA ILE A 107 10.68 0.82 -8.05
C ILE A 107 9.48 0.09 -8.67
N ASP A 108 9.43 0.06 -10.00
CA ASP A 108 8.43 -0.70 -10.77
C ASP A 108 9.00 -1.16 -12.12
N ALA A 109 8.39 -2.18 -12.73
CA ALA A 109 8.79 -2.70 -14.03
C ALA A 109 8.07 -2.01 -15.21
N SER A 110 6.97 -1.30 -14.98
CA SER A 110 6.15 -0.70 -16.04
C SER A 110 6.78 0.58 -16.59
N SER A 111 7.45 0.48 -17.74
CA SER A 111 8.06 1.64 -18.43
C SER A 111 7.07 2.79 -18.65
N GLY A 112 5.83 2.47 -19.02
CA GLY A 112 4.78 3.47 -19.23
C GLY A 112 4.40 4.21 -17.95
N SER A 113 4.28 3.48 -16.84
CA SER A 113 4.02 4.09 -15.53
C SER A 113 5.19 4.96 -15.06
N ILE A 114 6.42 4.43 -15.15
CA ILE A 114 7.63 5.16 -14.74
C ILE A 114 7.81 6.43 -15.56
N ALA A 115 7.56 6.40 -16.88
CA ALA A 115 7.63 7.59 -17.72
C ALA A 115 6.60 8.65 -17.30
N ASN A 116 5.37 8.25 -16.96
CA ASN A 116 4.35 9.17 -16.46
C ASN A 116 4.75 9.80 -15.13
N ILE A 117 5.26 9.00 -14.18
CA ILE A 117 5.71 9.49 -12.87
C ILE A 117 6.85 10.48 -13.05
N ARG A 118 7.88 10.13 -13.84
CA ARG A 118 9.02 11.02 -14.10
C ARG A 118 8.61 12.34 -14.73
N THR A 119 7.61 12.31 -15.60
CA THR A 119 7.08 13.52 -16.24
C THR A 119 6.35 14.41 -15.25
N HIS A 120 5.44 13.84 -14.45
CA HIS A 120 4.56 14.65 -13.61
C HIS A 120 5.16 14.99 -12.22
N PHE A 121 6.09 14.18 -11.72
CA PHE A 121 6.81 14.41 -10.46
C PHE A 121 8.25 14.90 -10.69
N ALA A 122 8.54 15.46 -11.87
CA ALA A 122 9.87 15.92 -12.25
C ALA A 122 10.52 16.85 -11.21
N GLU A 123 9.76 17.82 -10.68
CA GLU A 123 10.26 18.77 -9.67
C GLU A 123 10.60 18.09 -8.34
N ILE A 124 9.79 17.13 -7.90
CA ILE A 124 9.98 16.37 -6.66
C ILE A 124 11.23 15.50 -6.77
N ILE A 125 11.42 14.87 -7.94
CA ILE A 125 12.59 14.06 -8.27
C ILE A 125 13.84 14.96 -8.33
N GLN A 126 13.76 16.12 -8.97
CA GLN A 126 14.87 17.07 -9.07
C GLN A 126 15.30 17.62 -7.71
N GLN A 127 14.35 17.81 -6.78
CA GLN A 127 14.62 18.20 -5.40
C GLN A 127 15.23 17.07 -4.56
N GLY A 128 15.34 15.85 -5.10
CA GLY A 128 15.87 14.68 -4.40
C GLY A 128 14.91 14.06 -3.37
N LYS A 129 13.65 14.50 -3.32
CA LYS A 129 12.65 13.91 -2.41
C LYS A 129 12.20 12.51 -2.86
N LEU A 130 12.24 12.22 -4.16
CA LEU A 130 11.82 10.93 -4.69
C LEU A 130 12.80 10.42 -5.75
N ALA A 131 13.34 9.22 -5.56
CA ALA A 131 14.02 8.47 -6.60
C ALA A 131 13.03 7.48 -7.24
N VAL A 132 13.07 7.35 -8.57
CA VAL A 132 12.15 6.46 -9.31
C VAL A 132 12.94 5.60 -10.29
N ILE A 133 12.92 4.29 -10.06
CA ILE A 133 13.68 3.30 -10.85
C ILE A 133 12.71 2.41 -11.64
N GLU A 134 13.01 2.25 -12.92
CA GLU A 134 12.40 1.22 -13.76
C GLU A 134 13.22 -0.06 -13.65
N SER A 135 12.71 -1.08 -12.98
CA SER A 135 13.37 -2.38 -12.86
C SER A 135 12.37 -3.49 -12.52
N PHE A 136 12.54 -4.64 -13.16
CA PHE A 136 11.92 -5.88 -12.70
C PHE A 136 12.71 -6.41 -11.50
N ILE A 137 12.08 -6.43 -10.32
CA ILE A 137 12.74 -6.75 -9.06
C ILE A 137 12.96 -8.26 -8.92
N THR A 138 14.16 -8.65 -8.51
CA THR A 138 14.53 -10.03 -8.22
C THR A 138 15.30 -10.11 -6.91
N LYS A 139 15.47 -11.31 -6.36
CA LYS A 139 16.35 -11.52 -5.19
C LYS A 139 17.79 -11.06 -5.45
N ALA A 140 18.24 -11.15 -6.70
CA ALA A 140 19.62 -10.87 -7.08
C ALA A 140 19.92 -9.37 -7.22
N ASN A 141 18.94 -8.56 -7.62
CA ASN A 141 19.17 -7.14 -7.90
C ASN A 141 18.70 -6.18 -6.78
N ILE A 142 17.82 -6.63 -5.86
CA ILE A 142 17.14 -5.72 -4.94
C ILE A 142 18.09 -4.92 -4.03
N ASN A 143 19.16 -5.55 -3.55
CA ASN A 143 20.14 -4.86 -2.70
C ASN A 143 20.91 -3.78 -3.45
N ASP A 144 21.24 -4.01 -4.72
CA ASP A 144 21.96 -3.03 -5.55
C ASP A 144 21.05 -1.84 -5.88
N LEU A 145 19.79 -2.11 -6.22
CA LEU A 145 18.78 -1.08 -6.49
C LEU A 145 18.59 -0.14 -5.29
N ILE A 146 18.45 -0.71 -4.09
CA ILE A 146 18.32 0.06 -2.85
C ILE A 146 19.61 0.81 -2.54
N SER A 147 20.76 0.14 -2.48
CA SER A 147 22.04 0.75 -2.05
C SER A 147 22.52 1.86 -2.99
N ALA A 148 22.14 1.82 -4.27
CA ALA A 148 22.41 2.88 -5.22
C ALA A 148 21.73 4.20 -4.82
N ASN A 149 20.56 4.16 -4.19
CA ASN A 149 19.69 5.32 -3.97
C ASN A 149 19.44 5.66 -2.50
N VAL A 150 19.56 4.68 -1.60
CA VAL A 150 19.37 4.85 -0.15
C VAL A 150 20.72 4.62 0.53
N LYS A 151 21.24 5.67 1.17
CA LYS A 151 22.56 5.62 1.83
C LYS A 151 22.49 5.25 3.32
N HIS A 152 21.30 5.25 3.89
CA HIS A 152 21.07 4.89 5.28
C HIS A 152 20.78 3.39 5.39
N SER A 153 21.48 2.70 6.27
CA SER A 153 21.18 1.30 6.57
C SER A 153 19.90 1.15 7.38
N GLU A 154 19.52 2.12 8.21
CA GLU A 154 18.22 2.15 8.86
C GLU A 154 17.28 3.09 8.09
N ILE A 155 16.06 2.65 7.80
CA ILE A 155 15.00 3.47 7.19
C ILE A 155 13.72 3.36 8.01
N ASP A 156 12.81 4.31 7.86
CA ASP A 156 11.56 4.30 8.60
C ASP A 156 10.57 3.27 8.04
N LEU A 157 10.37 3.22 6.72
CA LEU A 157 9.31 2.40 6.10
C LEU A 157 9.80 1.60 4.88
N LEU A 158 9.45 0.32 4.82
CA LEU A 158 9.53 -0.50 3.62
C LEU A 158 8.14 -1.00 3.25
N SER A 159 7.68 -0.77 2.01
CA SER A 159 6.41 -1.25 1.48
C SER A 159 6.68 -2.19 0.29
N ILE A 160 6.05 -3.37 0.27
CA ILE A 160 6.30 -4.43 -0.72
C ILE A 160 4.95 -4.95 -1.22
N ASP A 161 4.68 -4.72 -2.49
CA ASP A 161 3.48 -5.20 -3.17
C ASP A 161 3.81 -5.47 -4.64
N ILE A 162 4.39 -6.64 -4.94
CA ILE A 162 4.84 -7.03 -6.29
C ILE A 162 4.07 -8.25 -6.82
N ASP A 163 2.86 -8.48 -6.30
CA ASP A 163 1.91 -9.51 -6.71
C ASP A 163 2.53 -10.92 -6.83
N GLY A 164 3.39 -11.35 -5.90
CA GLY A 164 3.91 -12.72 -5.91
C GLY A 164 5.17 -12.97 -5.08
N ASN A 165 6.33 -12.54 -5.59
CA ASN A 165 7.63 -12.87 -4.99
C ASN A 165 7.94 -12.05 -3.71
N ASP A 166 6.95 -11.40 -3.11
CA ASP A 166 7.05 -10.40 -2.04
C ASP A 166 7.95 -10.85 -0.90
N TYR A 167 7.64 -12.00 -0.30
CA TYR A 167 8.44 -12.53 0.80
C TYR A 167 9.85 -12.92 0.35
N HIS A 168 10.01 -13.49 -0.84
CA HIS A 168 11.31 -13.92 -1.35
C HIS A 168 12.25 -12.73 -1.56
N VAL A 169 11.71 -11.63 -2.09
CA VAL A 169 12.43 -10.36 -2.25
C VAL A 169 12.73 -9.75 -0.89
N LEU A 170 11.73 -9.64 0.00
CA LEU A 170 11.92 -9.15 1.37
C LEU A 170 13.06 -9.89 2.08
N ASN A 171 13.04 -11.22 2.03
CA ASN A 171 14.04 -12.08 2.70
C ASN A 171 15.45 -11.96 2.08
N ALA A 172 15.57 -11.47 0.85
CA ALA A 172 16.86 -11.20 0.22
C ALA A 172 17.46 -9.84 0.60
N ILE A 173 16.65 -8.91 1.12
CA ILE A 173 17.11 -7.57 1.49
C ILE A 173 18.00 -7.65 2.73
N SER A 174 19.23 -7.13 2.61
CA SER A 174 20.24 -7.08 3.67
C SER A 174 20.94 -5.72 3.78
N CYS A 175 20.79 -4.85 2.78
CA CYS A 175 21.39 -3.52 2.76
C CYS A 175 20.66 -2.48 3.64
N ILE A 176 19.42 -2.76 4.05
CA ILE A 176 18.59 -1.88 4.89
C ILE A 176 17.92 -2.65 6.03
N LYS A 177 17.54 -1.92 7.08
CA LYS A 177 16.83 -2.38 8.27
C LYS A 177 15.65 -1.44 8.57
N PRO A 178 14.49 -1.67 7.95
CA PRO A 178 13.30 -0.85 8.14
C PRO A 178 12.81 -0.83 9.59
N ARG A 179 12.18 0.25 10.05
CA ARG A 179 11.48 0.28 11.34
C ARG A 179 10.09 -0.32 11.25
N VAL A 180 9.45 -0.12 10.09
CA VAL A 180 8.14 -0.65 9.73
C VAL A 180 8.23 -1.34 8.36
N ILE A 181 7.61 -2.52 8.24
CA ILE A 181 7.42 -3.22 6.98
C ILE A 181 5.92 -3.34 6.71
N VAL A 182 5.50 -2.96 5.52
CA VAL A 182 4.18 -3.23 4.94
C VAL A 182 4.39 -4.26 3.83
N ILE A 183 3.63 -5.34 3.86
CA ILE A 183 3.75 -6.41 2.86
C ILE A 183 2.38 -7.01 2.56
N GLU A 184 2.15 -7.29 1.27
CA GLU A 184 0.95 -7.99 0.83
C GLU A 184 0.88 -9.41 1.42
N TYR A 185 -0.31 -9.85 1.78
CA TYR A 185 -0.57 -11.24 2.12
C TYR A 185 -1.83 -11.77 1.46
N ASN A 186 -1.82 -13.05 1.15
CA ASN A 186 -2.95 -13.74 0.55
C ASN A 186 -3.95 -14.16 1.63
N ALA A 187 -4.98 -13.33 1.84
CA ALA A 187 -6.01 -13.55 2.85
C ALA A 187 -6.98 -14.70 2.55
N LYS A 188 -6.81 -15.41 1.42
CA LYS A 188 -7.48 -16.71 1.20
C LYS A 188 -7.06 -17.74 2.25
N PHE A 189 -5.80 -17.68 2.69
CA PHE A 189 -5.21 -18.62 3.63
C PHE A 189 -5.30 -18.08 5.06
N ALA A 190 -6.44 -18.29 5.71
CA ALA A 190 -6.64 -17.92 7.11
C ALA A 190 -5.68 -18.71 8.04
N PRO A 191 -5.19 -18.11 9.14
CA PRO A 191 -4.37 -18.80 10.12
C PRO A 191 -5.06 -20.06 10.66
N PRO A 192 -4.31 -21.15 10.94
CA PRO A 192 -2.85 -21.22 10.96
C PRO A 192 -2.22 -21.70 9.63
N VAL A 193 -2.92 -21.59 8.50
CA VAL A 193 -2.41 -22.11 7.21
C VAL A 193 -1.09 -21.44 6.85
N LEU A 194 -0.09 -22.27 6.52
CA LEU A 194 1.20 -21.83 5.99
C LEU A 194 1.20 -22.03 4.47
N TYR A 195 1.25 -20.91 3.77
CA TYR A 195 1.41 -20.84 2.33
C TYR A 195 2.44 -19.77 2.00
N CYS A 196 3.30 -20.06 1.04
CA CYS A 196 4.17 -19.13 0.33
C CYS A 196 4.31 -19.72 -1.06
N MET A 197 4.02 -18.93 -2.10
CA MET A 197 4.28 -19.41 -3.46
C MET A 197 5.78 -19.67 -3.66
N ASP A 198 6.12 -20.60 -4.56
CA ASP A 198 7.51 -20.84 -4.93
C ASP A 198 8.09 -19.61 -5.66
N TYR A 199 9.38 -19.32 -5.42
CA TYR A 199 10.05 -18.24 -6.12
C TYR A 199 10.14 -18.56 -7.62
N ALA A 200 9.61 -17.66 -8.44
CA ALA A 200 9.78 -17.69 -9.89
C ALA A 200 10.27 -16.32 -10.34
N GLU A 201 11.52 -16.22 -10.78
CA GLU A 201 12.17 -14.93 -11.07
C GLU A 201 11.38 -14.05 -12.03
N THR A 202 10.75 -14.63 -13.05
CA THR A 202 9.96 -13.89 -14.05
C THR A 202 8.46 -13.97 -13.78
N HIS A 203 8.06 -14.14 -12.51
CA HIS A 203 6.64 -14.24 -12.17
C HIS A 203 5.88 -12.96 -12.52
N ILE A 204 4.72 -13.14 -13.16
CA ILE A 204 3.75 -12.08 -13.41
C ILE A 204 2.42 -12.66 -12.98
N TRP A 205 1.75 -11.98 -12.05
CA TRP A 205 0.47 -12.42 -11.56
C TRP A 205 -0.59 -12.42 -12.66
N LYS A 206 -1.47 -13.41 -12.61
CA LYS A 206 -2.52 -13.61 -13.61
C LYS A 206 -3.92 -13.27 -13.07
N GLY A 207 -4.00 -12.69 -11.88
CA GLY A 207 -5.28 -12.45 -11.19
C GLY A 207 -5.90 -13.71 -10.58
N ASP A 208 -5.11 -14.77 -10.40
CA ASP A 208 -5.54 -16.00 -9.75
C ASP A 208 -5.20 -16.00 -8.25
N ASP A 209 -5.49 -17.10 -7.55
CA ASP A 209 -5.26 -17.22 -6.12
C ASP A 209 -3.83 -17.69 -5.75
N CYS A 210 -2.96 -17.88 -6.75
CA CYS A 210 -1.60 -18.38 -6.59
C CYS A 210 -0.60 -17.21 -6.55
N PHE A 211 -0.69 -16.41 -5.49
CA PHE A 211 0.17 -15.25 -5.27
C PHE A 211 0.57 -15.12 -3.81
N GLY A 212 1.71 -14.47 -3.60
CA GLY A 212 2.19 -14.00 -2.32
C GLY A 212 2.32 -15.11 -1.27
N VAL A 213 1.82 -14.82 -0.09
CA VAL A 213 2.14 -15.55 1.13
C VAL A 213 1.02 -15.43 2.15
N SER A 214 0.77 -16.48 2.94
CA SER A 214 -0.18 -16.44 4.06
C SER A 214 0.31 -15.57 5.21
N LEU A 215 -0.61 -14.97 5.97
CA LEU A 215 -0.26 -14.15 7.13
C LEU A 215 0.50 -14.95 8.21
N LYS A 216 0.13 -16.22 8.43
CA LYS A 216 0.82 -17.06 9.44
C LYS A 216 2.26 -17.35 9.05
N PHE A 217 2.54 -17.50 7.76
CA PHE A 217 3.90 -17.65 7.26
C PHE A 217 4.71 -16.38 7.48
N LEU A 218 4.13 -15.20 7.20
CA LEU A 218 4.79 -13.92 7.46
C LEU A 218 5.08 -13.71 8.95
N GLU A 219 4.11 -13.95 9.84
CA GLU A 219 4.30 -13.89 11.29
C GLU A 219 5.56 -14.64 11.74
N ILE A 220 5.66 -15.93 11.39
CA ILE A 220 6.76 -16.79 11.83
C ILE A 220 8.11 -16.31 11.30
N ASN A 221 8.17 -15.93 10.02
CA ASN A 221 9.45 -15.61 9.40
C ASN A 221 9.91 -14.19 9.76
N LEU A 222 9.02 -13.21 9.82
CA LEU A 222 9.38 -11.84 10.22
C LEU A 222 9.66 -11.75 11.73
N ASP A 223 9.07 -12.61 12.56
CA ASP A 223 9.47 -12.76 13.96
C ASP A 223 10.96 -13.14 14.09
N ARG A 224 11.43 -14.09 13.27
CA ARG A 224 12.85 -14.48 13.20
C ARG A 224 13.75 -13.35 12.68
N MET A 225 13.21 -12.47 11.83
CA MET A 225 13.89 -11.27 11.34
C MET A 225 13.86 -10.10 12.35
N GLY A 226 13.18 -10.25 13.49
CA GLY A 226 13.14 -9.23 14.54
C GLY A 226 11.96 -8.26 14.46
N TYR A 227 10.84 -8.66 13.84
CA TYR A 227 9.64 -7.83 13.70
C TYR A 227 8.41 -8.51 14.32
N CYS A 228 7.46 -7.73 14.78
CA CYS A 228 6.16 -8.19 15.29
C CYS A 228 5.04 -7.77 14.32
N LEU A 229 4.10 -8.67 14.06
CA LEU A 229 2.85 -8.35 13.38
C LEU A 229 1.98 -7.49 14.30
N VAL A 230 1.70 -6.24 13.92
CA VAL A 230 0.92 -5.29 14.74
C VAL A 230 -0.50 -5.03 14.22
N GLY A 231 -0.81 -5.50 13.00
CA GLY A 231 -2.13 -5.38 12.39
C GLY A 231 -2.13 -5.75 10.92
N CYS A 232 -3.34 -5.84 10.35
CA CYS A 232 -3.59 -5.88 8.91
C CYS A 232 -4.57 -4.76 8.57
N ASN A 233 -4.61 -4.36 7.30
CA ASN A 233 -5.61 -3.40 6.82
C ASN A 233 -7.00 -4.07 6.73
N LEU A 234 -8.08 -3.27 6.72
CA LEU A 234 -9.43 -3.85 6.87
C LEU A 234 -9.87 -4.70 5.65
N SER A 235 -9.31 -4.43 4.47
CA SER A 235 -9.57 -5.21 3.27
C SER A 235 -8.89 -6.58 3.27
N GLY A 236 -7.93 -6.79 4.17
CA GLY A 236 -7.13 -8.02 4.24
C GLY A 236 -6.16 -8.16 3.08
N ALA A 237 -5.56 -7.05 2.63
CA ALA A 237 -4.55 -7.04 1.57
C ALA A 237 -3.13 -6.89 2.14
N ASN A 238 -2.92 -5.98 3.10
CA ASN A 238 -1.61 -5.61 3.61
C ASN A 238 -1.47 -5.91 5.11
N ALA A 239 -0.32 -6.45 5.48
CA ALA A 239 0.09 -6.70 6.85
C ALA A 239 1.17 -5.71 7.30
N PHE A 240 1.09 -5.28 8.56
CA PHE A 240 1.99 -4.29 9.15
C PHE A 240 2.88 -4.93 10.20
N PHE A 241 4.18 -4.79 10.03
CA PHE A 241 5.20 -5.31 10.92
C PHE A 241 6.07 -4.19 11.47
N VAL A 242 6.35 -4.23 12.76
CA VAL A 242 7.17 -3.23 13.45
C VAL A 242 8.33 -3.93 14.15
N ARG A 243 9.53 -3.35 14.13
CA ARG A 243 10.69 -3.95 14.83
C ARG A 243 10.42 -4.18 16.31
N LYS A 244 10.85 -5.34 16.83
CA LYS A 244 10.56 -5.84 18.19
C LYS A 244 10.88 -4.83 19.29
N GLU A 245 11.97 -4.08 19.17
CA GLU A 245 12.35 -3.10 20.20
C GLU A 245 11.43 -1.87 20.24
N LEU A 246 10.58 -1.66 19.22
CA LEU A 246 9.72 -0.49 19.09
C LEU A 246 8.28 -0.74 19.54
N VAL A 247 7.86 -1.99 19.78
CA VAL A 247 6.44 -2.33 20.01
C VAL A 247 5.96 -2.28 21.46
N VAL A 248 6.89 -2.24 22.42
CA VAL A 248 6.59 -2.39 23.87
C VAL A 248 5.47 -1.44 24.30
N ASP A 249 4.39 -2.01 24.82
CA ASP A 249 3.18 -1.33 25.33
C ASP A 249 2.42 -0.45 24.32
N LYS A 250 2.74 -0.51 23.02
CA LYS A 250 2.16 0.40 22.00
C LYS A 250 1.14 -0.25 21.08
N PHE A 251 1.18 -1.57 20.92
CA PHE A 251 0.33 -2.29 19.97
C PHE A 251 -0.48 -3.39 20.66
N LEU A 252 -1.53 -3.86 19.99
CA LEU A 252 -2.40 -4.89 20.52
C LEU A 252 -1.71 -6.26 20.49
N GLU A 253 -1.45 -6.83 21.65
CA GLU A 253 -0.93 -8.20 21.80
C GLU A 253 -2.09 -9.23 21.83
N PRO A 254 -1.82 -10.52 21.54
CA PRO A 254 -0.55 -11.07 21.10
C PRO A 254 -0.27 -10.78 19.61
N PHE A 255 1.01 -10.65 19.24
CA PHE A 255 1.46 -10.33 17.87
C PHE A 255 1.37 -11.52 16.91
N THR A 256 0.23 -12.22 16.91
CA THR A 256 0.01 -13.40 16.08
C THR A 256 -1.00 -13.14 14.97
N ALA A 257 -0.92 -13.94 13.93
CA ALA A 257 -1.84 -13.90 12.80
C ALA A 257 -3.27 -14.20 13.27
N GLU A 258 -3.49 -15.09 14.24
CA GLU A 258 -4.84 -15.34 14.78
C GLU A 258 -5.48 -14.08 15.39
N ASN A 259 -4.67 -13.22 16.01
CA ASN A 259 -5.12 -11.96 16.59
C ASN A 259 -5.33 -10.87 15.53
N HIS A 260 -4.44 -10.77 14.54
CA HIS A 260 -4.41 -9.65 13.59
C HIS A 260 -4.98 -9.94 12.21
N PHE A 261 -5.34 -11.19 11.90
CA PHE A 261 -5.83 -11.56 10.58
C PHE A 261 -7.11 -10.82 10.22
N GLU A 262 -7.11 -10.28 9.01
CA GLU A 262 -8.30 -9.81 8.32
C GLU A 262 -8.58 -10.71 7.10
N PRO A 263 -9.83 -11.18 6.91
CA PRO A 263 -10.20 -11.98 5.76
C PRO A 263 -10.15 -11.17 4.46
N ALA A 264 -10.10 -11.86 3.32
CA ALA A 264 -10.16 -11.26 2.00
C ALA A 264 -11.49 -10.49 1.80
N ARG A 265 -11.45 -9.18 2.01
CA ARG A 265 -12.54 -8.23 1.77
C ARG A 265 -12.15 -7.29 0.64
N TYR A 266 -11.64 -7.84 -0.46
CA TYR A 266 -11.18 -7.06 -1.62
C TYR A 266 -12.31 -6.23 -2.28
N TYR A 267 -13.58 -6.54 -1.98
CA TYR A 267 -14.72 -5.69 -2.35
C TYR A 267 -14.71 -4.32 -1.65
N LEU A 268 -13.90 -4.13 -0.61
CA LEU A 268 -13.63 -2.83 0.01
C LEU A 268 -12.52 -2.06 -0.71
N SER A 269 -11.76 -2.70 -1.61
CA SER A 269 -10.61 -2.09 -2.26
C SER A 269 -11.00 -1.02 -3.28
N GLY A 270 -10.17 0.03 -3.36
CA GLY A 270 -10.36 1.11 -4.33
C GLY A 270 -11.53 2.05 -4.02
N TYR A 271 -11.96 2.12 -2.75
CA TYR A 271 -12.96 3.10 -2.35
C TYR A 271 -12.43 4.54 -2.50
N ALA A 272 -13.33 5.47 -2.81
CA ALA A 272 -12.95 6.84 -3.09
C ALA A 272 -12.54 7.60 -1.82
N SER A 273 -11.48 8.39 -1.92
CA SER A 273 -11.13 9.41 -0.92
C SER A 273 -11.27 10.80 -1.54
N GLY A 274 -12.51 11.24 -1.73
CA GLY A 274 -12.82 12.45 -2.48
C GLY A 274 -12.73 12.25 -4.00
N HIS A 275 -12.14 13.20 -4.72
CA HIS A 275 -11.95 13.09 -6.16
C HIS A 275 -10.81 12.12 -6.52
N ARG A 276 -10.87 11.55 -7.74
CA ARG A 276 -9.85 10.64 -8.26
C ARG A 276 -8.44 11.26 -8.10
N PRO A 277 -7.45 10.50 -7.61
CA PRO A 277 -6.09 11.00 -7.50
C PRO A 277 -5.53 11.32 -8.88
N THR A 278 -4.78 12.42 -8.94
CA THR A 278 -4.01 12.82 -10.13
C THR A 278 -2.63 13.28 -9.68
N TYR A 279 -1.67 13.26 -10.58
CA TYR A 279 -0.32 13.73 -10.29
C TYR A 279 -0.28 15.24 -9.91
N GLN A 280 -1.30 16.02 -10.31
CA GLN A 280 -1.27 17.47 -10.14
C GLN A 280 -1.28 17.92 -8.68
N THR A 281 -2.03 17.22 -7.82
CA THR A 281 -2.19 17.65 -6.42
C THR A 281 -0.86 17.62 -5.69
N LEU A 282 -0.10 16.52 -5.80
CA LEU A 282 1.20 16.44 -5.15
C LEU A 282 2.22 17.39 -5.80
N ALA A 283 2.29 17.41 -7.14
CA ALA A 283 3.23 18.28 -7.86
C ALA A 283 3.07 19.76 -7.48
N LYS A 284 1.82 20.25 -7.37
CA LYS A 284 1.53 21.63 -6.96
C LYS A 284 1.70 21.85 -5.45
N SER A 285 1.38 20.87 -4.61
CA SER A 285 1.50 21.02 -3.16
C SER A 285 2.94 21.28 -2.72
N LEU A 286 3.91 20.60 -3.34
CA LEU A 286 5.32 20.72 -2.96
C LEU A 286 6.01 21.98 -3.50
N THR A 287 5.50 22.58 -4.58
CA THR A 287 5.99 23.87 -5.09
C THR A 287 5.42 25.08 -4.37
N MET A 288 4.27 24.94 -3.72
CA MET A 288 3.61 26.04 -3.01
C MET A 288 4.00 26.17 -1.54
N ARG A 289 4.77 25.22 -0.98
CA ARG A 289 5.25 25.31 0.40
C ARG A 289 6.43 26.27 0.48
N PRO A 290 6.42 27.26 1.38
CA PRO A 290 7.61 28.08 1.62
C PRO A 290 8.73 27.19 2.16
N THR A 291 9.89 27.26 1.51
CA THR A 291 11.16 26.65 1.96
C THR A 291 11.63 27.24 3.27
#